data_AF-A0A7K1T3N5-F1
#
_entry.id   AF-A0A7K1T3N5-F1
#
_cell.length_a   1.000
_cell.length_b   1.000
_cell.length_c   1.000
_cell.angle_alpha   90.00
_cell.angle_beta   90.00
_cell.angle_gamma   90.00
#
_symmetry.space_group_name_H-M   'P 1'
#
loop_
_entity.id
_entity.type
_entity.pdbx_description
1 polymer ?
#
loop_
_entity_poly.entity_id
_entity_poly.type
_entity_poly.pdbx_seq_one_letter_code
_entity_poly.pdbx_strand_id
1 'polypeptide(L)' 'MGFDEEAVTDEQREACAVVVMRTMLEDWCDDTGVPFDDALDAFASSRTYELLFDFSSRQWAEGPDNLRFVWEQERRNG' A
#
# COMPACT_ATOMS: atom_id res chain seq x y z
N MET A 1 -18.55 -13.93 -22.73
CA MET A 1 -18.40 -13.49 -21.34
C MET A 1 -17.48 -12.28 -21.41
N GLY A 2 -18.06 -11.11 -21.68
CA GLY A 2 -17.30 -9.88 -21.53
C GLY A 2 -17.01 -9.77 -20.04
N PHE A 3 -15.74 -9.77 -19.66
CA PHE A 3 -15.39 -9.21 -18.37
C PHE A 3 -15.69 -7.74 -18.58
N ASP A 4 -16.85 -7.30 -18.09
CA ASP A 4 -17.14 -5.91 -17.99
C ASP A 4 -15.96 -5.29 -17.25
N GLU A 5 -15.16 -4.54 -18.00
CA GLU A 5 -14.14 -3.59 -17.56
C GLU A 5 -14.85 -2.42 -16.85
N GLU A 6 -15.84 -2.75 -16.02
CA GLU A 6 -16.73 -1.86 -15.29
C GLU A 6 -16.01 -1.54 -14.00
N ALA A 7 -15.22 -0.46 -14.10
CA ALA A 7 -14.70 0.39 -13.05
C ALA A 7 -14.79 -0.23 -11.64
N VAL A 8 -13.69 -0.87 -11.18
CA VAL A 8 -13.48 -1.13 -9.75
C VAL A 8 -13.88 0.13 -9.00
N THR A 9 -14.90 0.03 -8.15
CA THR A 9 -15.45 1.19 -7.45
C THR A 9 -14.41 1.75 -6.50
N ASP A 10 -14.46 3.04 -6.19
CA ASP A 10 -13.49 3.63 -5.27
C ASP A 10 -13.50 2.93 -3.90
N GLU A 11 -14.66 2.44 -3.43
CA GLU A 11 -14.76 1.57 -2.25
C GLU A 11 -13.97 0.26 -2.38
N GLN A 12 -14.02 -0.41 -3.54
CA GLN A 12 -13.25 -1.62 -3.78
C GLN A 12 -11.75 -1.33 -3.90
N ARG A 13 -11.38 -0.19 -4.50
CA ARG A 13 -9.98 0.24 -4.58
C ARG A 13 -9.43 0.55 -3.20
N GLU A 14 -10.22 1.22 -2.37
CA GLU A 14 -9.86 1.53 -0.99
C GLU A 14 -9.71 0.25 -0.17
N ALA A 15 -10.62 -0.71 -0.31
CA ALA A 15 -10.51 -2.02 0.33
C ALA A 15 -9.24 -2.76 -0.12
N CYS A 16 -8.92 -2.76 -1.42
CA CYS A 16 -7.69 -3.35 -1.94
C CYS A 16 -6.44 -2.62 -1.40
N ALA A 17 -6.45 -1.29 -1.39
CA ALA A 17 -5.37 -0.46 -0.86
C ALA A 17 -5.10 -0.79 0.62
N VAL A 18 -6.15 -0.85 1.44
CA VAL A 18 -6.04 -1.18 2.87
C VAL A 18 -5.52 -2.59 3.08
N VAL A 19 -5.96 -3.57 2.30
CA VAL A 19 -5.44 -4.95 2.37
C VAL A 19 -3.96 -4.98 2.01
N VAL A 20 -3.58 -4.35 0.89
CA VAL A 20 -2.19 -4.27 0.43
C VAL A 20 -1.30 -3.58 1.46
N MET A 21 -1.74 -2.44 2.01
CA MET A 21 -1.05 -1.72 3.08
C MET A 21 -0.85 -2.60 4.30
N ARG A 22 -1.93 -3.23 4.77
CA ARG A 22 -1.89 -4.02 5.99
C ARG A 22 -0.98 -5.23 5.82
N THR A 23 -1.10 -5.98 4.72
CA THR A 23 -0.23 -7.14 4.45
C THR A 23 1.23 -6.74 4.36
N MET A 24 1.53 -5.63 3.70
CA MET A 24 2.89 -5.10 3.60
C MET A 24 3.45 -4.69 4.97
N LEU A 25 2.66 -4.01 5.81
CA LEU A 25 3.07 -3.61 7.15
C LEU A 25 3.20 -4.81 8.10
N GLU A 26 2.30 -5.78 8.04
CA GLU A 26 2.38 -7.01 8.84
C GLU A 26 3.69 -7.76 8.55
N ASP A 27 4.00 -7.95 7.26
CA ASP A 27 5.25 -8.58 6.81
C ASP A 27 6.50 -7.79 7.25
N TRP A 28 6.46 -6.46 7.14
CA TRP A 28 7.53 -5.58 7.63
C TRP A 28 7.73 -5.66 9.15
N CYS A 29 6.64 -5.74 9.91
CA CYS A 29 6.69 -5.86 11.37
C CYS A 29 7.28 -7.21 11.80
N ASP A 30 6.92 -8.29 11.10
CA ASP A 30 7.51 -9.62 11.33
C ASP A 30 9.03 -9.63 11.04
N ASP A 31 9.47 -8.96 9.97
CA ASP A 31 10.90 -8.85 9.61
C ASP A 31 11.72 -8.00 10.59
N THR A 32 11.19 -6.85 10.99
CA THR A 32 11.94 -5.82 11.75
C THR A 32 11.72 -5.89 13.25
N GLY A 33 10.65 -6.54 13.71
CA GLY A 33 10.22 -6.55 15.09
C GLY A 33 9.61 -5.22 15.56
N VAL A 34 9.37 -4.27 14.65
CA VAL A 34 8.69 -3.00 14.96
C VAL A 34 7.19 -3.27 15.18
N PRO A 35 6.56 -2.66 16.18
CA PRO A 35 5.11 -2.79 16.36
C PRO A 35 4.34 -2.16 15.18
N PHE A 36 3.22 -2.78 14.82
CA PHE A 36 2.38 -2.36 13.70
C PHE A 36 1.94 -0.90 13.77
N ASP A 37 1.66 -0.38 14.97
CA ASP A 37 1.21 1.00 15.17
C ASP A 37 2.30 2.01 14.77
N ASP A 38 3.56 1.81 15.21
CA ASP A 38 4.70 2.63 14.81
C ASP A 38 5.00 2.50 13.30
N ALA A 39 4.88 1.30 12.74
CA ALA A 39 5.08 1.08 11.31
C ALA A 39 3.99 1.79 10.47
N LEU A 40 2.74 1.74 10.94
CA LEU A 40 1.61 2.42 10.32
C LEU A 40 1.76 3.94 10.40
N ASP A 41 2.18 4.50 11.54
CA ASP A 41 2.40 5.94 11.69
C ASP A 41 3.51 6.45 10.74
N ALA A 42 4.61 5.71 10.65
CA ALA A 42 5.69 5.99 9.72
C ALA A 42 5.26 5.86 8.25
N PHE A 43 4.40 4.89 7.94
CA PHE A 43 3.86 4.70 6.60
C PHE A 43 2.84 5.79 6.24
N ALA A 44 1.92 6.14 7.14
CA ALA A 44 0.93 7.19 6.94
C ALA A 44 1.55 8.58 6.72
N SER A 45 2.76 8.79 7.28
CA SER A 45 3.55 10.00 7.07
C SER A 45 4.37 10.00 5.77
N SER A 46 4.36 8.89 5.02
CA SER A 46 5.13 8.73 3.78
C SER A 46 4.35 9.15 2.54
N ARG A 47 5.08 9.51 1.49
CA ARG A 47 4.49 9.83 0.19
C ARG A 47 3.90 8.58 -0.49
N THR A 48 4.41 7.41 -0.12
CA THR A 48 3.91 6.11 -0.57
C THR A 48 2.47 5.87 -0.12
N TYR A 49 2.07 6.35 1.06
CA TYR A 49 0.67 6.31 1.49
C TYR A 49 -0.23 7.16 0.58
N GLU A 50 0.18 8.39 0.26
CA GLU A 50 -0.58 9.22 -0.68
C GLU A 50 -0.73 8.56 -2.06
N LEU A 51 0.32 7.91 -2.56
CA LEU A 51 0.31 7.19 -3.84
C LEU A 51 -0.56 5.92 -3.81
N LEU A 52 -0.67 5.27 -2.66
CA LEU A 52 -1.51 4.09 -2.49
C LEU A 52 -3.00 4.43 -2.63
N PHE A 53 -3.42 5.54 -2.02
CA PHE A 53 -4.79 6.05 -2.10
C PHE A 53 -5.04 6.92 -3.35
N ASP A 54 -3.99 7.29 -4.09
CA ASP A 54 -4.12 7.84 -5.42
C ASP A 54 -4.47 6.72 -6.42
N PHE A 55 -5.77 6.54 -6.66
CA PHE A 55 -6.27 5.49 -7.55
C PHE A 55 -5.78 5.62 -9.00
N SER A 56 -5.33 6.82 -9.40
CA SER A 56 -4.68 7.06 -10.69
C SER A 56 -3.32 6.38 -10.79
N SER A 57 -2.59 6.28 -9.68
CA SER A 57 -1.27 5.64 -9.58
C SER A 57 -1.34 4.12 -9.62
N ARG A 58 -2.51 3.51 -9.36
CA ARG A 58 -2.75 2.04 -9.37
C ARG A 58 -1.83 1.22 -8.45
N GLN A 59 -1.14 1.85 -7.50
CA GLN A 59 -0.29 1.16 -6.50
C GLN A 59 -1.05 0.06 -5.75
N TRP A 60 -2.31 0.31 -5.41
CA TRP A 60 -3.20 -0.65 -4.77
C TRP A 60 -3.44 -1.94 -5.58
N ALA A 61 -3.19 -1.93 -6.88
CA ALA A 61 -3.37 -3.08 -7.78
C ALA A 61 -2.06 -3.84 -8.05
N GLU A 62 -0.90 -3.25 -7.73
CA GLU A 62 0.41 -3.89 -7.95
C GLU A 62 0.77 -4.88 -6.84
N GLY A 63 0.21 -4.70 -5.64
CA GLY A 63 0.35 -5.61 -4.51
C GLY A 63 1.35 -5.15 -3.44
N PRO A 64 1.47 -5.93 -2.35
CA PRO A 64 2.21 -5.52 -1.14
C PRO A 64 3.72 -5.44 -1.36
N ASP A 65 4.29 -6.32 -2.18
CA ASP A 65 5.73 -6.31 -2.49
C ASP A 65 6.15 -5.03 -3.21
N ASN A 66 5.34 -4.57 -4.17
CA ASN A 66 5.60 -3.33 -4.88
C ASN A 66 5.50 -2.13 -3.94
N LEU A 67 4.46 -2.10 -3.10
CA LEU A 67 4.29 -1.05 -2.10
C LEU A 67 5.46 -0.98 -1.12
N ARG A 68 5.93 -2.14 -0.66
CA ARG A 68 7.13 -2.27 0.19
C ARG A 68 8.35 -1.70 -0.50
N PHE A 69 8.57 -2.06 -1.76
CA PHE A 69 9.68 -1.54 -2.55
C PHE A 69 9.64 -0.01 -2.67
N VAL A 70 8.49 0.57 -3.03
CA VAL A 70 8.35 2.04 -3.17
C VAL A 70 8.62 2.75 -1.85
N TRP A 71 8.06 2.24 -0.74
CA TRP A 71 8.28 2.82 0.59
C TRP A 71 9.74 2.73 1.03
N GLU A 72 10.39 1.58 0.83
CA GLU A 72 11.80 1.41 1.14
C GLU A 72 12.69 2.32 0.28
N GLN A 73 12.37 2.50 -1.01
CA GLN A 73 13.08 3.45 -1.88
C GLN A 73 12.91 4.89 -1.41
N GLU A 74 11.70 5.30 -1.02
CA GLU A 74 11.44 6.61 -0.44
C GLU A 74 12.30 6.85 0.81
N ARG A 75 12.29 5.89 1.74
CA ARG A 75 13.07 5.95 2.98
C ARG A 75 14.59 5.95 2.78
N ARG A 76 15.08 5.44 1.64
CA ARG A 76 16.51 5.46 1.29
C ARG A 76 16.94 6.75 0.61
N ASN A 77 16.01 7.49 0.02
CA ASN A 77 16.26 8.74 -0.72
C ASN A 77 15.91 10.02 0.07
N GLY A 78 15.24 9.91 1.23
CA GLY A 78 15.00 10.99 2.18
C GLY A 78 16.12 11.14 3.21
#